data_AF-A0A917A4D5-F1
#
_entry.id   AF-A0A917A4D5-F1
#
_cell.length_a   1.000
_cell.length_b   1.000
_cell.length_c   1.000
_cell.angle_alpha   90.00
_cell.angle_beta   90.00
_cell.angle_gamma   90.00
#
_symmetry.space_group_name_H-M   'P 1'
#
loop_
_entity.id
_entity.type
_entity.pdbx_description
1 polymer ?
#
loop_
_entity_poly.entity_id
_entity_poly.type
_entity_poly.pdbx_seq_one_letter_code
_entity_poly.pdbx_strand_id
1 'polypeptide(L)'
;MIDDPGLDARALGIMLVILRNKSTWKIYPPEIAKRAGLSRTTVDKYFKQLEELGYIRTVTIGRGYKKGKETFRFAADFKITDWYFKDYILPKLEEYVPSQVVDKSVENLK
;
A
#
# COMPACT_ATOMS: atom_id res chain seq x y z
N MET A 1 2.57 -14.37 6.25
CA MET A 1 3.73 -13.59 5.78
C MET A 1 5.08 -14.24 6.09
N ILE A 2 5.36 -14.66 7.34
CA ILE A 2 6.72 -15.09 7.76
C ILE A 2 7.25 -16.28 6.94
N ASP A 3 6.38 -17.22 6.55
CA ASP A 3 6.76 -18.40 5.76
C ASP A 3 6.59 -18.21 4.25
N ASP A 4 6.37 -16.98 3.76
CA ASP A 4 6.22 -16.73 2.32
C ASP A 4 7.59 -16.78 1.62
N PRO A 5 7.85 -17.75 0.72
CA PRO A 5 9.15 -17.90 0.09
C PRO A 5 9.48 -16.75 -0.87
N GLY A 6 8.50 -15.94 -1.26
CA GLY A 6 8.68 -14.75 -2.09
C GLY A 6 9.25 -13.54 -1.33
N LEU A 7 9.38 -13.62 0.00
CA LEU A 7 9.88 -12.54 0.84
C LEU A 7 11.28 -12.83 1.36
N ASP A 8 12.21 -11.90 1.12
CA ASP A 8 13.50 -11.92 1.79
C ASP A 8 13.41 -11.27 3.19
N ALA A 9 14.44 -11.45 4.02
CA ALA A 9 14.48 -10.89 5.36
C ALA A 9 14.33 -9.36 5.40
N ARG A 10 14.73 -8.66 4.34
CA ARG A 10 14.60 -7.20 4.24
C ARG A 10 13.16 -6.79 3.96
N ALA A 11 12.46 -7.49 3.07
CA ALA A 11 11.04 -7.28 2.80
C ALA A 11 10.21 -7.50 4.06
N LEU A 12 10.50 -8.57 4.82
CA LEU A 12 9.89 -8.83 6.13
C LEU A 12 10.17 -7.70 7.13
N GLY A 13 11.42 -7.24 7.22
CA GLY A 13 11.79 -6.11 8.08
C GLY A 13 11.08 -4.81 7.72
N ILE A 14 10.98 -4.49 6.42
CA ILE A 14 10.24 -3.32 5.93
C ILE A 14 8.76 -3.44 6.28
N MET A 15 8.16 -4.61 6.09
CA MET A 15 6.76 -4.83 6.44
C MET A 15 6.53 -4.67 7.95
N LEU A 16 7.44 -5.17 8.79
CA LEU A 16 7.36 -4.95 10.23
C LEU A 16 7.42 -3.46 10.60
N VAL A 17 8.23 -2.66 9.92
CA VAL A 17 8.28 -1.19 10.11
C VAL A 17 6.97 -0.53 9.67
N ILE A 18 6.34 -1.01 8.60
CA ILE A 18 5.03 -0.53 8.13
C ILE A 18 3.95 -0.86 9.18
N LEU A 19 3.88 -2.10 9.65
CA LEU A 19 2.85 -2.57 10.59
C LEU A 19 3.01 -1.99 12.00
N ARG A 20 4.24 -1.65 12.41
CA ARG A 20 4.50 -0.94 13.68
C ARG A 20 4.02 0.52 13.65
N ASN A 21 3.60 1.05 12.51
CA ASN A 21 3.21 2.45 12.39
C ASN A 21 1.92 2.74 13.19
N LYS A 22 1.72 4.00 13.58
CA LYS A 22 0.46 4.42 14.22
C LYS A 22 -0.69 4.20 13.24
N SER A 23 -1.80 3.65 13.72
CA SER A 23 -2.97 3.28 12.90
C SER A 23 -3.56 4.44 12.07
N THR A 24 -3.31 5.69 12.48
CA THR A 24 -3.80 6.89 11.79
C THR A 24 -2.85 7.43 10.73
N TRP A 25 -1.64 6.88 10.58
CA TRP A 25 -0.66 7.37 9.61
C TRP A 25 -0.79 6.67 8.28
N LYS A 26 -0.89 7.48 7.22
CA LYS A 26 -0.75 7.00 5.84
C LYS A 26 0.65 6.43 5.63
N ILE A 27 0.75 5.38 4.83
CA ILE A 27 2.02 4.73 4.54
C ILE A 27 2.76 5.54 3.44
N TYR A 28 3.69 6.38 3.87
CA TYR A 28 4.57 7.14 2.98
C TYR A 28 5.95 6.48 2.90
N PRO A 29 6.39 6.01 1.72
CA PRO A 29 7.67 5.34 1.67
C PRO A 29 8.91 6.20 2.03
N PRO A 30 8.93 7.57 2.02
CA PRO A 30 10.10 8.31 2.48
C PRO A 30 10.25 8.21 4.01
N GLU A 31 9.12 8.18 4.72
CA GLU A 31 9.09 7.99 6.17
C GLU A 31 9.52 6.59 6.56
N ILE A 32 9.08 5.58 5.79
CA ILE A 32 9.51 4.19 5.98
C ILE A 32 11.02 4.06 5.71
N ALA A 33 11.53 4.70 4.65
CA ALA A 33 12.97 4.73 4.38
C ALA A 33 13.77 5.34 5.54
N LYS A 34 13.34 6.50 6.05
CA LYS A 34 13.95 7.14 7.21
C LYS A 34 13.96 6.25 8.45
N ARG A 35 12.86 5.55 8.73
CA ARG A 35 12.71 4.67 9.90
C ARG A 35 13.48 3.38 9.79
N ALA A 36 13.52 2.79 8.60
CA ALA A 36 14.26 1.57 8.34
C ALA A 36 15.77 1.81 8.20
N GLY A 37 16.21 3.08 8.09
CA GLY A 37 17.61 3.41 7.80
C GLY A 37 18.02 2.96 6.39
N LEU A 38 17.09 2.96 5.44
CA LEU A 38 17.30 2.48 4.08
C LEU A 38 17.18 3.61 3.06
N SER A 39 17.75 3.40 1.88
CA SER A 39 17.55 4.33 0.78
C SER A 39 16.09 4.33 0.30
N ARG A 40 15.63 5.47 -0.20
CA ARG A 40 14.30 5.61 -0.79
C ARG A 40 14.06 4.58 -1.92
N THR A 41 15.05 4.42 -2.79
CA THR A 41 15.01 3.47 -3.91
C THR A 41 14.87 2.02 -3.44
N THR A 42 15.56 1.66 -2.36
CA THR A 42 15.44 0.32 -1.74
C THR A 42 14.02 0.08 -1.24
N VAL A 43 13.44 1.04 -0.53
CA VAL A 43 12.07 0.93 -0.03
C VAL A 43 11.07 0.83 -1.18
N ASP A 44 11.20 1.65 -2.23
CA ASP A 44 10.31 1.58 -3.40
C ASP A 44 10.35 0.21 -4.09
N LYS A 45 11.55 -0.38 -4.23
CA LYS A 45 11.70 -1.75 -4.74
C LYS A 45 10.90 -2.76 -3.91
N TYR A 46 11.06 -2.74 -2.60
CA TYR A 46 10.38 -3.69 -1.72
C TYR A 46 8.88 -3.42 -1.59
N PHE A 47 8.44 -2.16 -1.68
CA PHE A 47 7.02 -1.83 -1.78
C PHE A 47 6.38 -2.46 -3.00
N LYS A 48 7.05 -2.38 -4.16
CA LYS A 48 6.58 -3.02 -5.39
C LYS A 48 6.48 -4.54 -5.23
N GLN A 49 7.51 -5.17 -4.66
CA GLN A 49 7.51 -6.62 -4.38
C GLN A 49 6.37 -7.02 -3.44
N LEU A 50 6.14 -6.26 -2.35
CA LEU A 50 5.05 -6.52 -1.41
C LEU A 50 3.67 -6.33 -2.05
N GLU A 51 3.54 -5.39 -3.00
CA GLU A 51 2.32 -5.18 -3.77
C GLU A 51 2.05 -6.33 -4.75
N GLU A 52 3.08 -6.79 -5.48
CA GLU A 52 3.03 -7.95 -6.37
C GLU A 52 2.65 -9.23 -5.60
N LEU A 53 3.14 -9.41 -4.38
CA LEU A 53 2.81 -10.55 -3.51
C LEU A 53 1.46 -10.41 -2.79
N GLY A 54 0.79 -9.27 -2.94
CA GLY A 54 -0.54 -9.01 -2.37
C GLY A 54 -0.56 -8.55 -0.92
N TYR A 55 0.59 -8.25 -0.33
CA TYR A 55 0.67 -7.73 1.04
C TYR A 55 0.45 -6.23 1.13
N ILE A 56 0.62 -5.51 0.01
CA ILE A 56 0.27 -4.09 -0.13
C ILE A 56 -0.77 -3.92 -1.25
N ARG A 57 -1.72 -3.00 -1.05
CA ARG A 57 -2.60 -2.49 -2.09
C ARG A 57 -2.51 -0.97 -2.14
N THR A 58 -2.31 -0.42 -3.32
CA THR A 58 -2.23 1.04 -3.54
C THR A 58 -3.44 1.56 -4.30
N VAL A 59 -4.12 2.56 -3.74
CA VAL A 59 -5.24 3.27 -4.38
C VAL A 59 -4.81 4.70 -4.67
N THR A 60 -5.11 5.20 -5.86
CA THR A 60 -4.85 6.62 -6.19
C THR A 60 -6.15 7.32 -6.54
N ILE A 61 -6.63 8.15 -5.64
CA ILE A 61 -7.86 8.93 -5.82
C ILE A 61 -7.52 10.24 -6.53
N GLY A 62 -8.31 10.58 -7.56
CA GLY A 62 -8.23 11.88 -8.22
C GLY A 62 -9.18 12.87 -7.54
N ARG A 63 -8.69 14.04 -7.11
CA ARG A 63 -9.54 15.06 -6.49
C ARG A 63 -10.19 16.03 -7.51
N GLY A 64 -10.16 15.71 -8.80
CA GLY A 64 -10.65 16.54 -9.90
C GLY A 64 -9.60 17.45 -10.55
N TYR A 65 -10.02 18.23 -11.55
CA TYR A 65 -9.15 19.10 -12.34
C TYR A 65 -8.39 20.09 -11.42
N LYS A 66 -7.06 20.17 -11.58
CA LYS A 66 -6.11 20.99 -10.79
C LYS A 66 -5.97 20.66 -9.29
N LYS A 67 -6.74 19.74 -8.72
CA LYS A 67 -6.68 19.39 -7.28
C LYS A 67 -5.71 18.25 -6.93
N GLY A 68 -5.04 17.70 -7.93
CA GLY A 68 -4.01 16.68 -7.75
C GLY A 68 -4.56 15.26 -7.53
N LYS A 69 -3.62 14.35 -7.25
CA LYS A 69 -3.89 12.94 -6.96
C LYS A 69 -3.44 12.64 -5.54
N GLU A 70 -4.19 11.81 -4.86
CA GLU A 70 -3.85 11.35 -3.51
C GLU A 70 -3.72 9.83 -3.50
N THR A 71 -2.58 9.34 -3.01
CA THR A 71 -2.30 7.91 -2.97
C THR A 71 -2.44 7.37 -1.56
N PHE A 72 -3.27 6.35 -1.41
CA PHE A 72 -3.48 5.56 -0.21
C PHE A 72 -2.81 4.20 -0.40
N ARG A 73 -2.18 3.69 0.66
CA ARG A 73 -1.57 2.37 0.68
C ARG A 73 -2.10 1.62 1.89
N PHE A 74 -2.51 0.39 1.65
CA PHE A 74 -2.99 -0.53 2.66
C PHE A 74 -2.00 -1.68 2.73
N ALA A 75 -1.61 -2.06 3.95
CA ALA A 75 -0.65 -3.13 4.17
C ALA A 75 -1.20 -4.06 5.26
N ALA A 76 -0.98 -5.36 5.11
CA ALA A 76 -1.37 -6.37 6.07
C ALA A 76 -0.35 -7.51 6.13
N ASP A 77 -0.29 -8.21 7.26
CA ASP A 77 0.49 -9.43 7.46
C ASP A 77 -0.12 -10.68 6.78
N PHE A 78 -1.30 -10.50 6.17
CA PHE A 78 -1.95 -11.44 5.27
C PHE A 78 -2.08 -10.86 3.85
N LYS A 79 -2.28 -11.73 2.86
CA LYS A 79 -2.50 -11.28 1.47
C LYS A 79 -3.88 -10.62 1.36
N ILE A 80 -3.88 -9.36 0.95
CA ILE A 80 -5.08 -8.57 0.67
C ILE A 80 -5.64 -9.04 -0.67
N THR A 81 -6.48 -10.08 -0.60
CA THR A 81 -7.19 -10.66 -1.74
C THR A 81 -8.17 -9.67 -2.35
N ASP A 82 -8.48 -9.84 -3.63
CA ASP A 82 -9.30 -8.89 -4.38
C ASP A 82 -10.72 -8.73 -3.81
N TRP A 83 -11.35 -9.82 -3.34
CA TRP A 83 -12.67 -9.73 -2.68
C TRP A 83 -12.58 -8.88 -1.40
N TYR A 84 -11.60 -9.13 -0.54
CA TYR A 84 -11.43 -8.37 0.70
C TYR A 84 -11.17 -6.89 0.43
N PHE A 85 -10.36 -6.60 -0.58
CA PHE A 85 -10.09 -5.24 -1.00
C PHE A 85 -11.36 -4.54 -1.52
N LYS A 86 -12.10 -5.16 -2.43
CA LYS A 86 -13.29 -4.58 -3.07
C LYS A 86 -14.49 -4.47 -2.13
N ASP A 87 -14.69 -5.47 -1.28
CA ASP A 87 -15.92 -5.58 -0.47
C ASP A 87 -15.77 -4.93 0.91
N TYR A 88 -14.54 -4.74 1.40
CA TYR A 88 -14.29 -4.19 2.74
C TYR A 88 -13.43 -2.92 2.75
N ILE A 89 -12.28 -2.91 2.07
CA ILE A 89 -11.35 -1.77 2.14
C ILE A 89 -11.85 -0.59 1.31
N LEU A 90 -12.22 -0.84 0.05
CA LEU A 90 -12.60 0.22 -0.89
C LEU A 90 -13.85 1.00 -0.43
N PRO A 91 -14.95 0.35 0.02
CA PRO A 91 -16.14 1.06 0.47
C PRO A 91 -15.86 1.93 1.71
N LYS A 92 -15.01 1.44 2.62
CA LYS A 92 -14.59 2.22 3.80
C LYS A 92 -13.70 3.41 3.43
N LEU A 93 -12.87 3.27 2.41
CA LEU A 93 -12.09 4.39 1.88
C LEU A 93 -13.00 5.43 1.22
N GLU A 94 -14.02 5.01 0.49
CA GLU A 94 -15.02 5.90 -0.13
C GLU A 94 -15.85 6.67 0.91
N GLU A 95 -16.25 6.02 2.00
CA GLU A 95 -16.87 6.68 3.15
C GLU A 95 -15.95 7.76 3.76
N TYR A 96 -14.64 7.50 3.84
CA TYR A 96 -13.65 8.43 4.39
C TYR A 96 -13.24 9.55 3.42
N VAL A 97 -13.27 9.28 2.11
CA VAL A 97 -12.87 10.21 1.03
C VAL A 97 -13.96 10.22 -0.05
N PRO A 98 -15.03 11.00 0.12
CA PRO A 98 -16.18 11.01 -0.80
C PRO A 98 -15.92 11.64 -2.19
N SER A 99 -14.66 11.76 -2.64
CA SER A 99 -14.30 12.24 -3.98
C SER A 99 -13.89 11.10 -4.91
N GLN A 100 -14.41 11.11 -6.14
CA GLN A 100 -14.28 10.10 -7.22
C GLN A 100 -13.01 9.22 -7.13
N VAL A 101 -13.20 8.05 -6.53
CA VAL A 101 -12.18 7.00 -6.44
C VAL A 101 -11.95 6.44 -7.84
N VAL A 102 -10.71 6.53 -8.32
CA VAL A 102 -10.29 5.90 -9.57
C VAL A 102 -9.37 4.75 -9.17
N ASP A 103 -9.89 3.52 -9.22
CA ASP A 103 -9.07 2.33 -9.00
C ASP A 103 -8.10 2.15 -10.18
N LYS A 104 -6.80 2.29 -9.92
CA LYS A 104 -5.73 2.06 -10.92
C LYS A 104 -5.24 0.62 -10.96
N SER A 105 -5.61 -0.22 -9.99
CA SER A 105 -5.22 -1.63 -9.98
C SER A 105 -5.92 -2.41 -11.10
N VAL A 106 -7.10 -1.95 -11.55
CA VAL A 106 -7.85 -2.51 -12.69
C VAL A 106 -7.25 -2.10 -14.04
N GLU A 107 -6.47 -1.01 -14.09
CA GLU A 107 -5.97 -0.44 -15.35
C GLU A 107 -4.77 -1.24 -15.93
N ASN A 108 -4.19 -2.16 -15.15
CA ASN A 108 -3.09 -3.04 -15.56
C ASN A 108 -3.53 -4.48 -15.90
N LEU A 109 -4.82 -4.71 -16.19
CA LEU A 109 -5.36 -6.01 -16.65
C LEU A 109 -5.69 -6.02 -18.16
N LYS A 110 -4.96 -5.25 -18.98
CA LYS A 110 -5.00 -5.35 -20.45
C LYS A 110 -3.74 -5.98 -21.00
#